data_AF-A0AAW6ER67-F1
#
_entry.id   AF-A0AAW6ER67-F1
#
_cell.length_a   1.000
_cell.length_b   1.000
_cell.length_c   1.000
_cell.angle_alpha   90.00
_cell.angle_beta   90.00
_cell.angle_gamma   90.00
#
_symmetry.space_group_name_H-M   'P 1'
#
loop_
_entity.id
_entity.type
_entity.pdbx_description
1 polymer ?
#
loop_
_entity_poly.entity_id
_entity_poly.type
_entity_poly.pdbx_seq_one_letter_code
_entity_poly.pdbx_strand_id
1 'polypeptide(L)' 'MCIYNHNLNNNNENILKENELIILKKIYKCIDIGDINEAKKLTNDLIQLQDNLYNIKILTTAYNLIK' A
#
# COMPACT_ATOMS: atom_id res chain seq x y z
N MET A 1 -12.82 24.19 5.85
CA MET A 1 -11.77 23.35 5.26
C MET A 1 -11.15 22.56 6.41
N CYS A 2 -11.46 21.27 6.55
CA CYS A 2 -11.20 20.51 7.77
C CYS A 2 -9.70 20.22 7.97
N ILE A 3 -9.24 20.51 9.19
CA ILE A 3 -7.88 20.32 9.70
C ILE A 3 -7.65 18.82 9.92
N TYR A 4 -6.70 18.23 9.22
CA TYR A 4 -6.22 16.86 9.46
C TYR A 4 -5.39 16.81 10.75
N ASN A 5 -6.07 16.89 11.89
CA ASN A 5 -5.52 16.51 13.19
C ASN A 5 -5.76 15.01 13.37
N HIS A 6 -4.84 14.17 12.86
CA HIS A 6 -4.77 12.78 13.29
C HIS A 6 -3.70 12.68 14.37
N ASN A 7 -4.17 12.71 15.63
CA ASN A 7 -3.43 12.26 16.81
C ASN A 7 -2.88 10.86 16.52
N LEU A 8 -1.59 10.77 16.20
CA LEU A 8 -0.83 9.53 16.17
C LEU A 8 -0.27 9.33 17.57
N ASN A 9 -1.12 8.92 18.49
CA ASN A 9 -0.67 8.43 19.78
C ASN A 9 -1.18 7.02 20.00
N ASN A 10 -0.22 6.14 20.23
CA ASN A 10 -0.30 4.87 20.93
C ASN A 10 -0.80 3.62 20.19
N ASN A 11 0.20 2.74 20.00
CA ASN A 11 0.16 1.31 20.33
C ASN A 11 -0.57 0.42 19.32
N ASN A 12 0.19 -0.09 18.35
CA ASN A 12 0.26 -1.51 17.96
C ASN A 12 0.98 -1.63 16.61
N GLU A 13 2.26 -2.04 16.64
CA GLU A 13 2.95 -2.90 15.65
C GLU A 13 2.50 -2.85 14.17
N ASN A 14 2.37 -1.66 13.57
CA ASN A 14 2.03 -1.52 12.14
C ASN A 14 2.91 -0.49 11.45
N ILE A 15 4.22 -0.60 11.66
CA ILE A 15 5.19 0.19 10.91
C ILE A 15 5.46 -0.58 9.62
N LEU A 16 4.65 -0.31 8.58
CA LEU A 16 5.08 -0.57 7.21
C LEU A 16 6.50 -0.02 7.10
N LYS A 17 7.46 -0.86 6.70
CA LYS A 17 8.87 -0.44 6.56
C LYS A 17 8.90 0.76 5.60
N GLU A 18 9.81 1.71 5.79
CA GLU A 18 9.85 2.95 4.99
C GLU A 18 9.80 2.68 3.47
N ASN A 19 10.45 1.59 3.04
CA ASN A 19 10.42 1.08 1.67
C ASN A 19 9.02 0.66 1.19
N GLU A 20 8.24 0.00 2.04
CA GLU A 20 6.88 -0.45 1.73
C GLU A 20 5.94 0.75 1.56
N LEU A 21 6.11 1.78 2.39
CA LEU A 21 5.32 3.01 2.34
C LEU A 21 5.60 3.82 1.06
N ILE A 22 6.86 3.84 0.61
CA ILE A 22 7.26 4.45 -0.68
C ILE A 22 6.60 3.71 -1.85
N ILE A 23 6.61 2.37 -1.84
CA ILE A 23 5.99 1.57 -2.90
C ILE A 23 4.47 1.78 -2.91
N LEU A 24 3.81 1.77 -1.75
CA LEU A 24 2.39 2.08 -1.60
C LEU A 24 2.01 3.45 -2.21
N LYS A 25 2.80 4.49 -1.92
CA LYS A 25 2.58 5.82 -2.52
C LYS A 25 2.71 5.80 -4.04
N LYS A 26 3.66 5.04 -4.59
CA LYS A 26 3.79 4.88 -6.04
C LYS A 26 2.60 4.14 -6.64
N ILE A 27 2.11 3.08 -6.00
CA ILE A 27 0.92 2.34 -6.43
C ILE A 27 -0.28 3.28 -6.52
N TYR A 28 -0.55 4.08 -5.48
CA TYR A 28 -1.65 5.05 -5.51
C TYR A 28 -1.49 6.06 -6.65
N LYS A 29 -0.28 6.59 -6.84
CA LYS A 29 -0.01 7.52 -7.94
C LYS A 29 -0.24 6.87 -9.31
N CYS A 30 0.16 5.61 -9.50
CA CYS A 30 -0.09 4.86 -10.73
C CYS A 30 -1.59 4.64 -10.97
N ILE A 31 -2.36 4.36 -9.92
CA ILE A 31 -3.83 4.25 -10.00
C ILE A 31 -4.45 5.60 -10.39
N ASP A 32 -4.01 6.71 -9.78
CA ASP A 32 -4.53 8.05 -10.05
C ASP A 32 -4.29 8.51 -11.50
N ILE A 33 -3.15 8.13 -12.09
CA ILE A 33 -2.83 8.45 -13.50
C ILE A 33 -3.40 7.43 -14.50
N GLY A 34 -4.07 6.37 -14.02
CA GLY A 34 -4.61 5.29 -14.86
C GLY A 34 -3.56 4.31 -15.38
N ASP A 35 -2.34 4.31 -14.84
CA ASP A 35 -1.30 3.33 -15.15
C ASP A 35 -1.49 2.06 -14.33
N ILE A 36 -2.48 1.29 -14.76
CA ILE A 36 -2.90 0.05 -14.11
C ILE A 36 -1.81 -1.03 -14.16
N ASN A 37 -1.00 -1.04 -15.23
CA ASN A 37 0.06 -2.04 -15.40
C ASN A 37 1.19 -1.81 -14.40
N GLU A 38 1.62 -0.56 -14.22
CA GLU A 38 2.66 -0.24 -13.27
C GLU A 38 2.16 -0.37 -11.82
N ALA A 39 0.90 0.00 -11.55
CA ALA A 39 0.26 -0.26 -10.25
C ALA A 39 0.26 -1.75 -9.89
N LYS A 40 -0.09 -2.63 -10.84
CA LYS A 40 -0.05 -4.09 -10.66
C LYS A 40 1.36 -4.58 -10.36
N LYS A 41 2.36 -4.15 -11.15
CA LYS A 41 3.76 -4.54 -10.95
C LYS A 41 4.25 -4.17 -9.56
N LEU A 42 4.05 -2.90 -9.16
CA LEU A 42 4.46 -2.40 -7.85
C LEU A 42 3.70 -3.07 -6.69
N THR A 43 2.43 -3.42 -6.89
CA THR A 43 1.66 -4.17 -5.89
C THR A 43 2.20 -5.58 -5.70
N ASN A 44 2.62 -6.24 -6.78
CA ASN A 44 3.26 -7.55 -6.71
C ASN A 44 4.63 -7.48 -6.02
N ASP A 45 5.43 -6.46 -6.32
CA ASP A 45 6.71 -6.21 -5.65
C ASP A 45 6.50 -5.97 -4.15
N LEU A 46 5.44 -5.24 -3.76
CA LEU A 46 5.07 -5.02 -2.36
C LEU A 46 4.64 -6.31 -1.66
N ILE A 47 3.88 -7.18 -2.35
CA ILE A 47 3.48 -8.50 -1.82
C ILE A 47 4.72 -9.36 -1.54
N GLN A 48 5.71 -9.36 -2.44
CA GLN A 48 6.94 -10.14 -2.29
C GLN A 48 7.83 -9.63 -1.14
N LEU A 49 7.75 -8.34 -0.80
CA LEU A 49 8.48 -7.74 0.31
C LEU A 49 7.81 -7.94 1.67
N GLN A 50 6.53 -8.29 1.71
CA GLN A 50 5.79 -8.51 2.94
C GLN A 50 6.11 -9.87 3.54
N ASP A 51 6.59 -9.87 4.78
CA ASP A 51 6.77 -11.09 5.58
C ASP A 51 5.46 -11.50 6.32
N ASN A 52 4.48 -10.59 6.37
CA ASN A 52 3.23 -10.79 7.09
C ASN A 52 2.13 -11.35 6.16
N LEU A 53 1.73 -12.60 6.42
CA LEU A 53 0.65 -13.31 5.73
C LEU A 53 -0.68 -12.54 5.66
N TYR A 54 -1.00 -11.75 6.69
CA TYR A 54 -2.20 -10.92 6.71
C TYR A 54 -2.10 -9.78 5.67
N ASN A 55 -0.96 -9.09 5.63
CA ASN A 55 -0.71 -8.02 4.68
C ASN A 55 -0.66 -8.55 3.24
N ILE A 56 -0.05 -9.71 3.02
CA ILE A 56 -0.06 -10.41 1.73
C ILE A 56 -1.49 -10.65 1.24
N LYS A 57 -2.38 -11.19 2.09
CA LYS A 57 -3.78 -11.46 1.69
C LYS A 57 -4.52 -10.18 1.29
N ILE A 58 -4.35 -9.10 2.03
CA ILE A 58 -4.98 -7.80 1.71
C ILE A 58 -4.48 -7.29 0.37
N LEU A 59 -3.16 -7.27 0.17
CA LEU A 59 -2.54 -6.75 -1.04
C LEU A 59 -2.87 -7.61 -2.28
N THR A 60 -2.89 -8.94 -2.15
CA THR A 60 -3.31 -9.84 -3.23
C THR A 60 -4.78 -9.64 -3.60
N THR A 61 -5.64 -9.39 -2.62
CA THR A 61 -7.05 -9.06 -2.86
C THR A 61 -7.15 -7.74 -3.62
N ALA A 62 -6.43 -6.70 -3.17
CA ALA A 62 -6.38 -5.41 -3.86
C ALA A 62 -5.86 -5.55 -5.30
N TYR A 63 -4.77 -6.32 -5.51
CA TYR A 63 -4.21 -6.62 -6.83
C TYR A 63 -5.25 -7.20 -7.80
N ASN A 64 -6.07 -8.14 -7.33
CA ASN A 64 -7.11 -8.77 -8.15
C ASN A 64 -8.30 -7.84 -8.44
N LEU A 65 -8.52 -6.82 -7.61
CA LEU A 65 -9.59 -5.85 -7.77
C LEU A 65 -9.21 -4.68 -8.70
N ILE A 66 -7.91 -4.46 -8.94
CA ILE A 66 -7.43 -3.48 -9.91
C ILE A 66 -7.82 -3.96 -11.33
N LYS A 67 -8.88 -3.36 -11.87
CA LYS A 67 -9.41 -3.57 -13.24
C LYS A 67 -8.92 -2.51 -14.19
#